data_AF-A0A534VSI1-F1
#
_entry.id   AF-A0A534VSI1-F1
#
_cell.length_a   1.000
_cell.length_b   1.000
_cell.length_c   1.000
_cell.angle_alpha   90.00
_cell.angle_beta   90.00
_cell.angle_gamma   90.00
#
_symmetry.space_group_name_H-M   'P 1'
#
loop_
_entity.id
_entity.type
_entity.pdbx_description
1 polymer ?
#
loop_
_entity_poly.entity_id
_entity_poly.type
_entity_poly.pdbx_seq_one_letter_code
_entity_poly.pdbx_strand_id
1 'polypeptide(L)'
;MRRIPYPLLCTALGLPLAWLPVLVHGPIPYKFNVLGIRGAIAVWAFYSARMLIGFLVGITRWPERWYLRGPLCGFVSLFPVTLVALATPGCGGR
;
A
#
# COMPACT_ATOMS: atom_id res chain seq x y z
N MET A 1 0.98 -17.95 -27.62
CA MET A 1 0.45 -17.15 -26.51
C MET A 1 1.57 -16.27 -25.95
N ARG A 2 1.53 -14.95 -26.17
CA ARG A 2 2.55 -14.02 -25.65
C ARG A 2 2.35 -13.90 -24.14
N ARG A 3 3.28 -14.41 -23.33
CA ARG A 3 3.21 -14.26 -21.87
C ARG A 3 3.34 -12.77 -21.53
N ILE A 4 2.37 -12.24 -20.77
CA ILE A 4 2.47 -10.87 -20.24
C ILE A 4 3.73 -10.83 -19.35
N PRO A 5 4.62 -9.84 -19.54
CA PRO A 5 5.77 -9.70 -18.66
C PRO A 5 5.26 -9.50 -17.23
N TYR A 6 5.64 -10.42 -16.36
CA TYR A 6 5.16 -10.42 -14.97
C TYR A 6 5.40 -9.11 -14.19
N PRO A 7 6.49 -8.34 -14.40
CA PRO A 7 6.60 -7.02 -13.78
C PRO A 7 5.39 -6.14 -14.10
N LEU A 8 4.91 -6.21 -15.34
CA LEU A 8 3.77 -5.44 -15.84
C LEU A 8 2.46 -5.93 -15.21
N LEU A 9 2.30 -7.24 -15.03
CA LEU A 9 1.18 -7.82 -14.28
C LEU A 9 1.17 -7.37 -12.81
N CYS A 10 2.33 -7.40 -12.13
CA CYS A 10 2.44 -6.97 -10.74
C CYS A 10 2.22 -5.47 -10.57
N THR A 11 2.75 -4.63 -11.46
CA THR A 11 2.49 -3.20 -11.45
C THR A 11 1.00 -2.92 -11.68
N ALA A 12 0.37 -3.63 -12.62
CA ALA A 12 -1.05 -3.50 -12.92
C ALA A 12 -1.96 -3.97 -11.78
N LEU A 13 -1.54 -4.95 -10.95
CA LEU A 13 -2.28 -5.36 -9.75
C LEU A 13 -1.97 -4.47 -8.54
N GLY A 14 -0.71 -4.04 -8.39
CA GLY A 14 -0.24 -3.23 -7.27
C GLY A 14 -0.83 -1.82 -7.27
N LEU A 15 -0.98 -1.19 -8.45
CA LEU A 15 -1.60 0.12 -8.58
C LEU A 15 -3.05 0.13 -8.03
N PRO A 16 -4.00 -0.68 -8.51
CA PRO A 16 -5.35 -0.75 -7.95
C PRO A 16 -5.38 -1.07 -6.45
N LEU A 17 -4.57 -2.03 -5.99
CA LEU A 17 -4.52 -2.44 -4.59
C LEU A 17 -3.97 -1.35 -3.66
N ALA A 18 -3.12 -0.46 -4.17
CA ALA A 18 -2.63 0.70 -3.43
C ALA A 18 -3.72 1.76 -3.21
N TRP A 19 -4.73 1.83 -4.09
CA TRP A 19 -5.86 2.77 -4.01
C TRP A 19 -7.05 2.27 -3.18
N LEU A 20 -7.09 0.98 -2.80
CA LEU A 20 -8.15 0.42 -1.93
C LEU A 20 -8.48 1.27 -0.68
N PRO A 21 -7.52 1.91 0.02
CA PRO A 21 -7.85 2.75 1.17
C PRO A 21 -8.73 3.96 0.84
N VAL A 22 -8.58 4.58 -0.35
CA VAL A 22 -9.51 5.65 -0.79
C VAL A 22 -10.93 5.12 -0.84
N LEU A 23 -11.08 3.91 -1.39
CA LEU A 23 -12.39 3.31 -1.68
C LEU A 23 -13.12 2.84 -0.42
N VAL A 24 -12.38 2.50 0.65
CA VAL A 24 -12.94 1.86 1.84
C VAL A 24 -13.00 2.78 3.08
N HIS A 25 -12.17 3.82 3.18
CA HIS A 25 -12.00 4.59 4.44
C HIS A 25 -12.55 6.03 4.48
N GLY A 26 -13.21 6.53 3.42
CA GLY A 26 -13.84 7.87 3.42
C GLY A 26 -12.82 9.02 3.45
N PRO A 27 -13.18 10.27 3.84
CA PRO A 27 -12.26 11.41 3.85
C PRO A 27 -11.21 11.30 4.96
N ILE A 28 -10.12 10.60 4.66
CA ILE A 28 -8.97 10.34 5.52
C ILE A 28 -8.29 11.62 6.07
N PRO A 29 -8.19 12.77 5.36
CA PRO A 29 -7.50 13.95 5.89
C PRO A 29 -8.09 14.45 7.22
N TYR A 30 -9.41 14.34 7.39
CA TYR A 30 -10.09 14.80 8.59
C TYR A 30 -9.61 14.06 9.85
N LYS A 31 -9.39 12.73 9.75
CA LYS A 31 -8.94 11.89 10.86
C LYS A 31 -7.56 12.31 11.39
N PHE A 32 -6.68 12.72 10.49
CA PHE A 32 -5.36 13.24 10.84
C PHE A 32 -5.41 14.67 11.39
N ASN A 33 -6.30 15.52 10.86
CA ASN A 33 -6.47 16.89 11.33
C ASN A 33 -6.93 16.95 12.80
N VAL A 34 -7.78 16.02 13.24
CA VAL A 34 -8.21 15.91 14.65
C VAL A 34 -7.01 15.66 15.59
N LEU A 35 -5.97 14.98 15.10
CA LEU A 35 -4.73 14.72 15.85
C LEU A 35 -3.71 15.87 15.75
N GLY A 36 -4.09 17.02 15.17
CA GLY A 36 -3.18 18.14 14.93
C GLY A 36 -2.17 17.91 13.79
N ILE A 37 -2.31 16.82 13.04
CA ILE A 37 -1.45 16.48 11.91
C ILE A 37 -2.06 17.06 10.63
N ARG A 38 -1.24 17.67 9.77
CA ARG A 38 -1.69 18.14 8.44
C ARG A 38 -2.17 16.96 7.59
N GLY A 39 -3.48 16.72 7.56
CA GLY A 39 -4.07 15.51 7.01
C GLY A 39 -3.80 15.31 5.52
N ALA A 40 -3.71 16.38 4.73
CA ALA A 40 -3.33 16.27 3.33
C ALA A 40 -1.93 15.66 3.14
N ILE A 41 -0.97 16.05 3.99
CA ILE A 41 0.41 15.53 3.94
C ILE A 41 0.45 14.09 4.42
N ALA A 42 -0.24 13.79 5.53
CA ALA A 42 -0.31 12.44 6.09
C ALA A 42 -0.94 11.44 5.11
N VAL A 43 -1.98 11.86 4.39
CA VAL A 43 -2.65 11.07 3.35
C VAL A 43 -1.72 10.81 2.16
N TRP A 44 -1.02 11.83 1.67
CA TRP A 44 -0.03 11.65 0.61
C TRP A 44 1.11 10.73 1.03
N ALA A 45 1.64 10.88 2.24
CA ALA A 45 2.66 9.99 2.79
C ALA A 45 2.16 8.53 2.87
N PHE A 46 0.91 8.33 3.26
CA PHE A 46 0.27 7.01 3.32
C PHE A 46 0.16 6.36 1.93
N TYR A 47 -0.26 7.10 0.90
CA TYR A 47 -0.31 6.59 -0.47
C TYR A 47 1.08 6.34 -1.06
N SER A 48 2.02 7.25 -0.85
CA SER A 48 3.41 7.08 -1.29
C SER A 48 4.07 5.84 -0.68
N ALA A 49 3.83 5.57 0.61
CA ALA A 49 4.31 4.36 1.27
C ALA A 49 3.70 3.08 0.64
N ARG A 50 2.40 3.08 0.33
CA ARG A 50 1.74 1.95 -0.36
C ARG A 50 2.23 1.71 -1.78
N MET A 51 2.56 2.78 -2.51
CA MET A 51 3.18 2.66 -3.84
C MET A 51 4.61 2.11 -3.75
N LEU A 52 5.39 2.54 -2.75
CA LEU A 52 6.73 2.01 -2.48
C LEU A 52 6.68 0.51 -2.18
N ILE A 53 5.66 0.05 -1.44
CA ILE A 53 5.44 -1.38 -1.18
C ILE A 53 5.21 -2.16 -2.49
N GLY A 54 4.34 -1.66 -3.39
CA GLY A 54 4.13 -2.27 -4.71
C GLY A 54 5.39 -2.31 -5.56
N PHE A 55 6.20 -1.25 -5.51
CA PHE A 55 7.50 -1.20 -6.16
C PHE A 55 8.47 -2.24 -5.59
N LEU A 56 8.58 -2.34 -4.26
CA LEU A 56 9.43 -3.32 -3.57
C LEU A 56 9.03 -4.76 -3.93
N VAL A 57 7.74 -5.08 -4.00
CA VAL A 57 7.23 -6.38 -4.49
C VAL A 57 7.72 -6.66 -5.92
N GLY A 58 7.66 -5.64 -6.80
CA GLY A 58 8.10 -5.75 -8.19
C GLY A 58 9.59 -6.00 -8.34
N ILE A 59 10.43 -5.28 -7.59
CA ILE A 59 11.90 -5.34 -7.74
C ILE A 59 12.57 -6.47 -6.95
N THR A 60 12.01 -6.91 -5.81
CA THR A 60 12.59 -7.98 -4.97
C THR A 60 12.32 -9.38 -5.50
N ARG A 61 11.73 -9.46 -6.70
CA ARG A 61 11.43 -10.69 -7.40
C ARG A 61 12.69 -11.30 -8.03
N TRP A 62 13.51 -11.92 -7.20
CA TRP A 62 14.76 -12.59 -7.59
C TRP A 62 14.80 -13.99 -6.93
N PRO A 63 15.00 -15.14 -7.62
CA PRO A 63 14.77 -15.53 -9.03
C PRO A 63 13.39 -16.26 -9.23
N GLU A 64 13.09 -16.77 -10.43
CA GLU A 64 11.80 -17.41 -10.81
C GLU A 64 11.27 -18.47 -9.83
N ARG A 65 12.11 -19.12 -9.02
CA ARG A 65 11.62 -20.13 -8.06
C ARG A 65 10.92 -19.54 -6.82
N TRP A 66 11.07 -18.25 -6.55
CA TRP A 66 10.64 -17.62 -5.30
C TRP A 66 9.65 -16.47 -5.54
N TYR A 67 8.55 -16.78 -6.24
CA TYR A 67 7.44 -15.85 -6.48
C TYR A 67 6.83 -15.23 -5.22
N LEU A 68 6.97 -15.89 -4.06
CA LEU A 68 6.48 -15.43 -2.76
C LEU A 68 7.33 -14.33 -2.14
N ARG A 69 8.62 -14.22 -2.50
CA ARG A 69 9.56 -13.31 -1.81
C ARG A 69 9.19 -11.84 -2.00
N GLY A 70 8.80 -11.47 -3.22
CA GLY A 70 8.28 -10.14 -3.53
C GLY A 70 7.07 -9.76 -2.68
N PRO A 71 5.97 -10.53 -2.77
CA PRO A 71 4.79 -10.35 -1.92
C PRO A 71 5.11 -10.30 -0.42
N LEU A 72 6.02 -11.14 0.08
CA LEU A 72 6.42 -11.15 1.50
C LEU A 72 7.17 -9.88 1.90
N CYS A 73 8.13 -9.42 1.09
CA CYS A 73 8.82 -8.14 1.34
C CYS A 73 7.84 -6.97 1.29
N GLY A 74 6.88 -7.00 0.37
CA GLY A 74 5.78 -6.05 0.33
C GLY A 74 4.91 -6.07 1.59
N PHE A 75 4.52 -7.26 2.03
CA PHE A 75 3.72 -7.46 3.24
C PHE A 75 4.44 -6.94 4.50
N VAL A 76 5.73 -7.25 4.66
CA VAL A 76 6.56 -6.72 5.76
C VAL A 76 6.63 -5.19 5.69
N SER A 77 6.82 -4.64 4.49
CA SER A 77 6.86 -3.19 4.27
C SER A 77 5.51 -2.51 4.51
N LEU A 78 4.41 -3.25 4.49
CA LEU A 78 3.05 -2.80 4.79
C LEU A 78 2.86 -2.58 6.29
N PHE A 79 3.58 -3.31 7.15
CA PHE A 79 3.40 -3.32 8.60
C PHE A 79 3.36 -1.92 9.25
N PRO A 80 4.30 -0.99 8.97
CA PRO A 80 4.25 0.35 9.56
C PRO A 80 2.98 1.12 9.18
N VAL A 81 2.54 0.99 7.92
CA VAL A 81 1.34 1.64 7.39
C VAL A 81 0.08 1.04 8.02
N THR A 82 0.08 -0.27 8.28
CA THR A 82 -1.02 -0.96 8.97
C THR A 82 -1.14 -0.50 10.42
N LEU A 83 -0.02 -0.30 11.13
CA LEU A 83 -0.04 0.24 12.50
C LEU A 83 -0.61 1.65 12.57
N VAL A 84 -0.21 2.53 11.64
CA VAL A 84 -0.77 3.87 11.52
C VAL A 84 -2.27 3.82 11.26
N ALA A 85 -2.71 2.94 10.34
CA ALA A 85 -4.13 2.78 10.05
C ALA A 85 -4.92 2.30 11.29
N LEU A 86 -4.38 1.34 12.06
CA LEU A 86 -5.03 0.82 13.27
C LEU A 86 -5.09 1.84 14.41
N ALA A 87 -4.05 2.67 14.53
CA ALA A 87 -4.00 3.74 15.53
C ALA A 87 -4.86 4.95 15.16
N THR A 88 -5.29 5.08 13.90
CA THR A 88 -6.08 6.22 13.44
C THR A 88 -7.56 6.02 13.75
N PRO A 89 -8.19 6.86 14.60
CA PRO A 89 -9.58 6.69 14.97
C PRO A 89 -10.52 6.71 13.74
N GLY A 90 -11.43 5.73 13.68
CA GLY A 90 -12.36 5.54 12.56
C GLY A 90 -11.78 4.82 11.32
N CYS A 91 -10.55 4.32 11.37
CA CYS A 91 -10.00 3.36 10.42
C CYS A 91 -10.03 1.96 11.04
N GLY A 92 -10.90 1.10 10.52
CA GLY A 92 -11.34 -0.14 11.18
C GLY A 92 -12.83 0.00 11.46
N GLY A 93 -13.62 -0.98 11.04
CA GLY A 93 -15.10 -0.90 11.06
C GLY A 93 -15.67 -0.46 12.40
N ARG A 94 -16.88 0.12 12.35
CA ARG A 94 -17.69 0.34 13.55
C ARG A 94 -17.77 -0.91 14.41
#